data_AF-A0A2N6IGU3-F1
#
_entry.id   AF-A0A2N6IGU3-F1
#
_cell.length_a   1.000
_cell.length_b   1.000
_cell.length_c   1.000
_cell.angle_alpha   90.00
_cell.angle_beta   90.00
_cell.angle_gamma   90.00
#
_symmetry.space_group_name_H-M   'P 1'
#
loop_
_entity.id
_entity.type
_entity.pdbx_description
1 polymer ?
#
loop_
_entity_poly.entity_id
_entity_poly.type
_entity_poly.pdbx_seq_one_letter_code
_entity_poly.pdbx_strand_id
1 'polypeptide(L)'
;MTHRLTSPALALVLACSLAPFSQAQTAAPQAGDPARWYQEDSTAQAQLRTLRKEIAAALAEAKKACRLEPSATRSTCLKEAQDTYRQDMANAEKLRIAAHPQ
;
A
#
# COMPACT_ATOMS: atom_id res chain seq x y z
N MET A 1 49.34 -23.75 33.79
CA MET A 1 48.73 -22.42 33.55
C MET A 1 47.39 -22.66 32.86
N THR A 2 46.27 -22.92 33.54
CA THR A 2 45.39 -22.01 34.30
C THR A 2 45.11 -20.66 33.60
N HIS A 3 43.98 -20.56 32.87
CA HIS A 3 42.77 -19.74 33.16
C HIS A 3 41.88 -19.62 31.89
N ARG A 4 40.61 -20.06 31.95
CA ARG A 4 39.34 -19.28 32.06
C ARG A 4 38.93 -18.53 30.78
N LEU A 5 37.67 -18.32 30.40
CA LEU A 5 36.34 -18.89 30.62
C LEU A 5 35.45 -18.12 29.60
N THR A 6 34.51 -18.82 28.95
CA THR A 6 33.17 -18.35 28.51
C THR A 6 32.96 -16.96 27.86
N SER A 7 32.40 -16.95 26.65
CA SER A 7 31.31 -16.02 26.29
C SER A 7 30.41 -16.61 25.20
N PRO A 8 29.32 -17.30 25.55
CA PRO A 8 28.21 -17.52 24.63
C PRO A 8 27.31 -16.28 24.72
N ALA A 9 27.63 -15.25 23.94
CA ALA A 9 26.73 -14.11 23.77
C ALA A 9 25.57 -14.53 22.82
N LEU A 10 24.57 -15.17 23.43
CA LEU A 10 23.16 -14.84 23.32
C LEU A 10 22.67 -14.48 21.89
N ALA A 11 22.31 -15.51 21.13
CA ALA A 11 21.43 -15.36 19.97
C ALA A 11 19.99 -15.10 20.46
N LEU A 12 19.62 -13.84 20.63
CA LEU A 12 18.21 -13.42 20.80
C LEU A 12 17.56 -13.31 19.42
N VAL A 13 16.91 -14.38 19.00
CA VAL A 13 15.97 -14.38 17.87
C VAL A 13 14.72 -13.64 18.33
N LEU A 14 14.60 -12.36 17.98
CA LEU A 14 13.38 -11.58 18.17
C LEU A 14 12.37 -11.96 17.08
N ALA A 15 11.58 -13.01 17.33
CA ALA A 15 10.42 -13.34 16.53
C ALA A 15 9.32 -12.30 16.78
N CYS A 16 9.32 -11.21 16.01
CA CYS A 16 8.24 -10.22 16.03
C CYS A 16 7.05 -10.78 15.21
N SER A 17 6.15 -11.43 15.93
CA SER A 17 4.70 -11.45 15.73
C SER A 17 4.18 -11.17 14.32
N LEU A 18 3.82 -12.26 13.63
CA LEU A 18 2.78 -12.26 12.61
C LEU A 18 1.46 -11.81 13.26
N ALA A 19 1.12 -10.53 13.14
CA ALA A 19 -0.19 -10.02 13.48
C ALA A 19 -0.77 -9.30 12.24
N PRO A 20 -1.82 -9.83 11.60
CA PRO A 20 -2.54 -9.10 10.57
C PRO A 20 -3.34 -7.99 11.24
N PHE A 21 -2.76 -6.80 11.38
CA PHE A 21 -3.49 -5.61 11.76
C PHE A 21 -4.08 -4.97 10.50
N SER A 22 -5.32 -5.35 10.17
CA SER A 22 -6.19 -4.52 9.33
C SER A 22 -7.36 -4.03 10.18
N GLN A 23 -7.05 -3.23 11.20
CA GLN A 23 -8.04 -2.36 11.81
C GLN A 23 -8.04 -1.07 11.00
N ALA A 24 -9.15 -0.76 10.33
CA ALA A 24 -9.35 0.56 9.75
C ALA A 24 -9.28 1.59 10.90
N GLN A 25 -8.17 2.33 10.98
CA GLN A 25 -7.99 3.35 12.00
C GLN A 25 -8.84 4.55 11.61
N THR A 26 -10.05 4.67 12.16
CA THR A 26 -10.81 5.91 12.07
C THR A 26 -10.14 6.94 12.98
N ALA A 27 -9.43 7.90 12.39
CA ALA A 27 -8.92 9.05 13.13
C ALA A 27 -10.10 9.78 13.81
N ALA A 28 -9.91 10.20 15.06
CA ALA A 28 -10.92 11.02 15.74
C ALA A 28 -11.05 12.37 15.03
N PRO A 29 -12.29 12.85 14.76
CA PRO A 29 -12.50 14.14 14.11
C PRO A 29 -11.83 15.29 14.87
N GLN A 30 -11.06 16.13 14.17
CA GLN A 30 -10.52 17.36 14.76
C GLN A 30 -11.49 18.52 14.58
N ALA A 31 -11.43 19.50 15.50
CA ALA A 31 -12.28 20.67 15.42
C ALA A 31 -11.94 21.49 14.16
N GLY A 32 -12.96 21.75 13.33
CA GLY A 32 -12.82 22.47 12.06
C GLY A 32 -12.72 21.57 10.83
N ASP A 33 -12.56 20.26 11.01
CA ASP A 33 -12.54 19.35 9.88
C ASP A 33 -13.94 19.20 9.25
N PRO A 34 -14.03 19.19 7.92
CA PRO A 34 -15.27 18.81 7.26
C PRO A 34 -15.69 17.40 7.66
N ALA A 35 -16.93 17.23 8.12
CA ALA A 35 -17.47 15.90 8.45
C ALA A 35 -17.31 14.88 7.30
N ARG A 36 -17.30 15.36 6.05
CA ARG A 36 -17.07 14.54 4.86
C ARG A 36 -15.74 13.80 4.85
N TRP A 37 -14.69 14.31 5.51
CA TRP A 37 -13.38 13.64 5.57
C TRP A 37 -13.41 12.31 6.32
N TYR A 38 -14.41 12.13 7.18
CA TYR A 38 -14.59 10.94 8.01
C TYR A 38 -15.67 9.99 7.49
N GLN A 39 -16.32 10.34 6.38
CA GLN A 39 -17.32 9.47 5.77
C GLN A 39 -16.69 8.61 4.69
N GLU A 40 -16.65 7.31 4.94
CA GLU A 40 -16.27 6.33 3.93
C GLU A 40 -17.28 6.30 2.78
N ASP A 41 -16.79 5.92 1.60
CA ASP A 41 -17.64 5.62 0.46
C ASP A 41 -18.40 4.31 0.72
N SER A 42 -19.62 4.42 1.22
CA SER A 42 -20.40 3.26 1.68
C SER A 42 -21.14 2.50 0.58
N THR A 43 -21.24 3.07 -0.63
CA THR A 43 -21.89 2.41 -1.78
C THR A 43 -20.87 1.82 -2.73
N ALA A 44 -21.18 0.66 -3.32
CA ALA A 44 -20.30 0.03 -4.32
C ALA A 44 -19.93 0.99 -5.46
N GLN A 45 -20.87 1.83 -5.90
CA GLN A 45 -20.60 2.84 -6.93
C GLN A 45 -19.62 3.92 -6.46
N ALA A 46 -19.75 4.38 -5.21
CA ALA A 46 -18.83 5.36 -4.65
C ALA A 46 -17.43 4.78 -4.48
N GLN A 47 -17.32 3.57 -3.92
CA GLN A 47 -16.07 2.83 -3.78
C GLN A 47 -15.39 2.66 -5.15
N LEU A 48 -16.13 2.24 -6.17
CA LEU A 48 -15.57 2.05 -7.51
C LEU A 48 -15.10 3.37 -8.15
N ARG A 49 -15.81 4.47 -7.91
CA ARG A 49 -15.36 5.81 -8.36
C ARG A 49 -14.06 6.20 -7.67
N THR A 50 -13.94 5.96 -6.37
CA THR A 50 -12.74 6.29 -5.60
C THR A 50 -11.57 5.41 -6.02
N LEU A 51 -11.77 4.10 -6.12
CA LEU A 51 -10.76 3.16 -6.59
C LEU A 51 -10.21 3.52 -7.98
N ARG A 52 -11.05 3.95 -8.92
CA ARG A 52 -10.58 4.42 -10.24
C ARG A 52 -9.67 5.66 -10.13
N LYS A 53 -9.94 6.57 -9.20
CA LYS A 53 -9.06 7.72 -8.94
C LYS A 53 -7.75 7.27 -8.33
N GLU A 54 -7.78 6.30 -7.41
CA GLU A 54 -6.59 5.73 -6.78
C GLU A 54 -5.71 5.01 -7.80
N ILE A 55 -6.28 4.20 -8.71
CA ILE A 55 -5.55 3.55 -9.81
C ILE A 55 -4.87 4.59 -10.71
N ALA A 56 -5.57 5.69 -11.03
CA ALA A 56 -4.99 6.78 -11.82
C ALA A 56 -3.87 7.52 -11.07
N ALA A 57 -4.04 7.74 -9.76
CA ALA A 57 -3.00 8.33 -8.91
C ALA A 57 -1.77 7.42 -8.79
N ALA A 58 -1.98 6.10 -8.67
CA ALA A 58 -0.93 5.10 -8.65
C ALA A 58 -0.12 5.10 -9.96
N LEU A 59 -0.79 5.18 -11.12
CA LEU A 59 -0.09 5.35 -12.41
C LEU A 59 0.73 6.64 -12.43
N ALA A 60 0.15 7.75 -11.98
CA ALA A 60 0.86 9.02 -11.96
C ALA A 60 2.12 8.94 -11.10
N GLU A 61 2.04 8.31 -9.93
CA GLU A 61 3.15 8.11 -9.00
C GLU A 61 4.21 7.15 -9.57
N ALA A 62 3.79 6.01 -10.13
CA ALA A 62 4.69 5.09 -10.82
C ALA A 62 5.45 5.78 -11.96
N LYS A 63 4.78 6.63 -12.74
CA LYS A 63 5.44 7.45 -13.77
C LYS A 63 6.42 8.47 -13.18
N LYS A 64 6.24 8.95 -11.94
CA LYS A 64 7.25 9.78 -11.27
C LYS A 64 8.47 8.96 -10.89
N ALA A 65 8.27 7.79 -10.30
CA ALA A 65 9.35 6.86 -9.97
C ALA A 65 10.15 6.46 -11.22
N CYS A 66 9.48 6.12 -12.33
CA CYS A 66 10.16 5.77 -13.59
C CYS A 66 11.05 6.88 -14.16
N ARG A 67 10.82 8.15 -13.82
CA ARG A 67 11.74 9.23 -14.25
C ARG A 67 13.08 9.18 -13.55
N LEU A 68 13.12 8.59 -12.34
CA LEU A 68 14.34 8.41 -11.55
C LEU A 68 15.17 7.20 -12.02
N GLU A 69 14.56 6.27 -12.75
CA GLU A 69 15.25 5.12 -13.33
C GLU A 69 16.34 5.53 -14.34
N PRO A 70 17.43 4.74 -14.47
CA PRO A 70 18.40 4.87 -15.54
C PRO A 70 17.74 4.90 -16.93
N SER A 71 18.35 5.61 -17.88
CA SER A 71 17.78 5.75 -19.23
C SER A 71 17.56 4.40 -19.93
N ALA A 72 18.39 3.39 -19.63
CA ALA A 72 18.28 2.05 -20.20
C ALA A 72 17.05 1.27 -19.72
N THR A 73 16.53 1.54 -18.52
CA THR A 73 15.39 0.82 -17.91
C THR A 73 14.10 1.64 -17.91
N ARG A 74 14.19 2.96 -18.11
CA ARG A 74 13.05 3.89 -18.04
C ARG A 74 11.88 3.52 -18.95
N SER A 75 12.14 3.13 -20.20
CA SER A 75 11.06 2.77 -21.15
C SER A 75 10.30 1.52 -20.70
N THR A 76 11.02 0.51 -20.21
CA THR A 76 10.44 -0.69 -19.62
C THR A 76 9.61 -0.35 -18.39
N CYS A 77 10.13 0.45 -17.45
CA CYS A 77 9.37 0.90 -16.27
C CYS A 77 8.06 1.60 -16.66
N LEU A 78 8.10 2.52 -17.64
CA LEU A 78 6.90 3.22 -18.10
C LEU A 78 5.88 2.27 -18.73
N LYS A 79 6.35 1.27 -19.48
CA LYS A 79 5.49 0.24 -20.05
C LYS A 79 4.83 -0.59 -18.96
N GLU A 80 5.60 -1.06 -17.98
CA GLU A 80 5.09 -1.84 -16.85
C GLU A 80 4.04 -1.05 -16.06
N ALA A 81 4.32 0.22 -15.73
CA ALA A 81 3.36 1.09 -15.05
C ALA A 81 2.04 1.22 -15.84
N GLN A 82 2.12 1.38 -17.17
CA GLN A 82 0.95 1.47 -18.03
C GLN A 82 0.21 0.12 -18.16
N ASP A 83 0.93 -1.00 -18.12
CA ASP A 83 0.38 -2.35 -18.16
C ASP A 83 -0.38 -2.65 -16.86
N THR A 84 0.20 -2.31 -15.69
CA THR A 84 -0.46 -2.39 -14.38
C THR A 84 -1.74 -1.54 -14.35
N TYR A 85 -1.68 -0.29 -14.80
CA TYR A 85 -2.89 0.56 -14.87
C TYR A 85 -4.02 -0.09 -15.68
N ARG A 86 -3.71 -0.68 -16.84
CA ARG A 86 -4.72 -1.34 -17.68
C ARG A 86 -5.30 -2.57 -16.98
N GLN A 87 -4.46 -3.35 -16.32
CA GLN A 87 -4.89 -4.51 -15.54
C GLN A 87 -5.78 -4.10 -14.37
N ASP A 88 -5.39 -3.09 -13.60
CA ASP A 88 -6.17 -2.61 -12.45
C ASP A 88 -7.52 -2.05 -12.89
N MET A 89 -7.56 -1.26 -13.97
CA MET A 89 -8.81 -0.74 -14.51
C MET A 89 -9.74 -1.86 -15.01
N ALA A 90 -9.18 -2.88 -15.67
CA ALA A 90 -9.95 -4.05 -16.12
C ALA A 90 -10.49 -4.88 -14.94
N ASN A 91 -9.77 -4.90 -13.82
CA ASN A 91 -10.11 -5.66 -12.61
C ASN A 91 -10.75 -4.81 -11.51
N ALA A 92 -11.14 -3.57 -11.78
CA ALA A 92 -11.54 -2.60 -10.76
C ALA A 92 -12.68 -3.11 -9.85
N GLU A 93 -13.65 -3.86 -10.38
CA GLU A 93 -14.73 -4.42 -9.55
C GLU A 93 -14.22 -5.51 -8.61
N LYS A 94 -13.34 -6.39 -9.10
CA LYS A 94 -12.71 -7.42 -8.26
C LYS A 94 -11.87 -6.79 -7.15
N LEU A 95 -11.11 -5.75 -7.49
CA LEU A 95 -10.31 -4.98 -6.54
C LEU A 95 -11.19 -4.28 -5.49
N ARG A 96 -12.32 -3.70 -5.91
CA ARG A 96 -13.31 -3.11 -4.98
C ARG A 96 -13.85 -4.15 -4.00
N ILE A 97 -14.27 -5.32 -4.48
CA ILE A 97 -14.77 -6.41 -3.63
C ILE A 97 -13.70 -6.87 -2.63
N ALA A 98 -12.45 -6.99 -3.08
CA ALA A 98 -11.33 -7.37 -2.21
C ALA A 98 -11.03 -6.31 -1.13
N ALA A 99 -11.20 -5.01 -1.45
CA ALA A 99 -10.98 -3.91 -0.51
C ALA A 99 -12.15 -3.70 0.47
N HIS A 100 -13.37 -4.07 0.07
CA HIS A 100 -14.58 -3.93 0.87
C HIS A 100 -15.36 -5.26 0.93
N PRO A 101 -14.83 -6.28 1.65
CA PRO A 101 -15.54 -7.53 1.86
C PRO A 101 -16.86 -7.27 2.61
N GLN A 102 -17.90 -8.04 2.28
CA GLN A 102 -19.22 -7.97 2.92
C GLN A 102 -19.18 -8.53 4.34
#